data_AF-A0A9D7STH3-F1
#
_entry.id   AF-A0A9D7STH3-F1
#
_cell.length_a   1.000
_cell.length_b   1.000
_cell.length_c   1.000
_cell.angle_alpha   90.00
_cell.angle_beta   90.00
_cell.angle_gamma   90.00
#
_symmetry.space_group_name_H-M   'P 1'
#
loop_
_entity.id
_entity.type
_entity.pdbx_description
1 polymer ?
#
loop_
_entity_poly.entity_id
_entity_poly.type
_entity_poly.pdbx_seq_one_letter_code
_entity_poly.pdbx_strand_id
1 'polypeptide(L)'
;MTPFATYIIPESTIKETSQPSKWLWIIVDQPLLPPHEELLQKICEALKADFSQSVKVIVCSNDDNIILSGLNSESASLVISFGIQPSSLGIWIDLNSQGIRYLESFCFILTISLADLINQPAAKKQLWSSMQSYIHLKLNDQKNKESGL
;
A
#
# COMPACT_ATOMS: atom_id res chain seq x y z
N MET A 1 1.22 30.09 41.81
CA MET A 1 1.71 30.38 40.45
C MET A 1 2.82 29.39 40.14
N THR A 2 2.56 28.40 39.31
CA THR A 2 3.57 27.42 38.87
C THR A 2 4.38 28.02 37.73
N PRO A 3 5.73 27.91 37.74
CA PRO A 3 6.54 28.41 36.64
C PRO A 3 6.27 27.58 35.38
N PHE A 4 5.98 28.25 34.26
CA PHE A 4 5.88 27.60 32.96
C PHE A 4 7.29 27.22 32.50
N ALA A 5 7.53 25.93 32.31
CA ALA A 5 8.76 25.44 31.71
C ALA A 5 8.66 25.58 30.18
N THR A 6 9.49 26.43 29.60
CA THR A 6 9.64 26.55 28.15
C THR A 6 10.61 25.47 27.68
N TYR A 7 10.11 24.48 26.94
CA TYR A 7 10.94 23.49 26.27
C TYR A 7 11.33 24.01 24.89
N ILE A 8 12.63 24.17 24.65
CA ILE A 8 13.17 24.44 23.32
C ILE A 8 13.27 23.09 22.62
N ILE A 9 12.37 22.86 21.65
CA ILE A 9 12.47 21.70 20.75
C ILE A 9 13.67 21.97 19.84
N PRO A 10 14.74 21.16 19.86
CA PRO A 10 15.84 21.34 18.93
C PRO A 10 15.32 21.14 17.51
N GLU A 11 15.58 22.09 16.61
CA GLU A 11 15.38 21.90 15.18
C GLU A 11 16.20 20.67 14.76
N SER A 12 15.55 19.55 14.46
CA SER A 12 16.25 18.36 14.03
C SER A 12 16.80 18.63 12.62
N THR A 13 18.09 18.97 12.53
CA THR A 13 18.89 18.96 11.28
C THR A 13 19.15 17.54 10.78
N ILE A 14 18.22 16.60 11.00
CA ILE A 14 18.21 15.36 10.26
C ILE A 14 17.62 15.73 8.91
N LYS A 15 18.50 16.09 7.97
CA LYS A 15 18.21 15.83 6.57
C LYS A 15 17.87 14.34 6.52
N GLU A 16 16.59 14.00 6.39
CA GLU A 16 16.16 12.64 6.07
C GLU A 16 17.02 12.21 4.89
N THR A 17 18.04 11.41 5.20
CA THR A 17 18.88 10.78 4.21
C THR A 17 17.92 9.96 3.38
N SER A 18 17.83 10.31 2.11
CA SER A 18 17.01 9.77 1.04
C SER A 18 16.93 8.24 1.04
N GLN A 19 16.24 7.64 2.01
CA GLN A 19 15.81 6.27 1.90
C GLN A 19 14.66 6.28 0.91
N PRO A 20 14.73 5.49 -0.18
CA PRO A 20 13.60 5.34 -1.07
C PRO A 20 12.42 4.84 -0.22
N SER A 21 11.39 5.67 -0.11
CA SER A 21 10.22 5.29 0.67
C SER A 21 9.53 4.13 -0.03
N LYS A 22 9.27 3.06 0.72
CA LYS A 22 8.50 1.91 0.22
C LYS A 22 7.05 2.34 0.00
N TRP A 23 6.77 2.81 -1.21
CA TRP A 23 5.48 3.37 -1.57
C TRP A 23 4.43 2.30 -1.87
N LEU A 24 4.84 1.07 -2.17
CA LEU A 24 3.98 -0.07 -2.47
C LEU A 24 4.07 -1.11 -1.35
N TRP A 25 2.95 -1.42 -0.70
CA TRP A 25 2.86 -2.55 0.21
C TRP A 25 2.07 -3.69 -0.43
N ILE A 26 2.60 -4.89 -0.30
CA ILE A 26 1.98 -6.13 -0.75
C ILE A 26 1.73 -7.00 0.47
N ILE A 27 0.48 -7.32 0.72
CA ILE A 27 0.06 -8.11 1.87
C ILE A 27 -0.46 -9.46 1.37
N VAL A 28 0.03 -10.56 1.93
CA VAL A 28 -0.31 -11.92 1.50
C VAL A 28 -0.67 -12.77 2.71
N ASP A 29 -1.63 -13.67 2.54
CA ASP A 29 -2.17 -14.58 3.57
C ASP A 29 -1.40 -15.90 3.72
N GLN A 30 -0.34 -16.09 2.94
CA GLN A 30 0.43 -17.32 2.91
C GLN A 30 1.90 -17.05 2.56
N PRO A 31 2.82 -17.96 2.94
CA PRO A 31 4.21 -17.89 2.49
C PRO A 31 4.33 -17.82 0.96
N LEU A 32 5.28 -17.02 0.48
CA LEU A 32 5.56 -16.92 -0.94
C LEU A 32 6.22 -18.19 -1.44
N LEU A 33 5.66 -18.74 -2.53
CA LEU A 33 6.25 -19.82 -3.30
C LEU A 33 6.89 -19.22 -4.56
N PRO A 34 7.83 -19.90 -5.24
CA PRO A 34 8.44 -19.40 -6.47
C PRO A 34 7.45 -18.85 -7.54
N PRO A 35 6.30 -19.51 -7.84
CA PRO A 35 5.34 -18.95 -8.78
C PRO A 35 4.62 -17.69 -8.26
N HIS A 36 4.50 -17.52 -6.93
CA HIS A 36 3.97 -16.32 -6.32
C HIS A 36 4.94 -15.15 -6.50
N GLU A 37 6.24 -15.38 -6.28
CA GLU A 37 7.29 -14.38 -6.45
C GLU A 37 7.36 -13.89 -7.90
N GLU A 38 7.30 -14.79 -8.89
CA GLU A 38 7.30 -14.42 -10.30
C GLU A 38 6.09 -13.55 -10.67
N LEU A 39 4.90 -13.89 -10.14
CA LEU A 39 3.70 -13.09 -10.34
C LEU A 39 3.82 -11.70 -9.68
N LEU A 40 4.30 -11.64 -8.45
CA LEU A 40 4.50 -10.37 -7.74
C LEU A 40 5.53 -9.49 -8.44
N GLN A 41 6.60 -10.08 -8.99
CA GLN A 41 7.58 -9.36 -9.78
C GLN A 41 6.95 -8.73 -11.02
N LYS A 42 6.13 -9.47 -11.78
CA LYS A 42 5.39 -8.93 -12.93
C LYS A 42 4.44 -7.79 -12.54
N ILE A 43 3.78 -7.89 -11.39
CA ILE A 43 2.91 -6.84 -10.85
C ILE A 43 3.75 -5.58 -10.54
N CYS A 44 4.91 -5.74 -9.91
CA CYS A 44 5.80 -4.64 -9.58
C CYS A 44 6.37 -3.97 -10.84
N GLU A 45 6.83 -4.74 -11.83
CA GLU A 45 7.29 -4.24 -13.12
C GLU A 45 6.20 -3.43 -13.82
N ALA A 46 4.96 -3.92 -13.82
CA ALA A 46 3.85 -3.23 -14.46
C ALA A 46 3.47 -1.91 -13.74
N LEU A 47 3.73 -1.83 -12.44
CA LEU A 47 3.62 -0.61 -11.62
C LEU A 47 4.89 0.25 -11.64
N LYS A 48 5.94 -0.16 -12.35
CA LYS A 48 7.28 0.46 -12.34
C LYS A 48 7.87 0.58 -10.92
N ALA A 49 7.54 -0.36 -10.04
CA ALA A 49 8.07 -0.48 -8.70
C ALA A 49 9.30 -1.40 -8.70
N ASP A 50 10.41 -0.93 -8.13
CA ASP A 50 11.56 -1.80 -7.82
C ASP A 50 11.21 -2.67 -6.61
N PHE A 51 11.21 -4.00 -6.79
CA PHE A 51 10.81 -4.94 -5.74
C PHE A 51 11.66 -4.82 -4.46
N SER A 52 12.94 -4.45 -4.58
CA SER A 52 13.86 -4.33 -3.43
C SER A 52 13.76 -2.98 -2.72
N GLN A 53 13.54 -1.91 -3.48
CA GLN A 53 13.58 -0.53 -2.96
C GLN A 53 12.19 0.06 -2.68
N SER A 54 11.21 -0.24 -3.52
CA SER A 54 9.89 0.40 -3.52
C SER A 54 8.82 -0.43 -2.83
N VAL A 55 9.09 -1.72 -2.60
CA VAL A 55 8.08 -2.69 -2.19
C VAL A 55 8.35 -3.22 -0.78
N LYS A 56 7.28 -3.28 0.01
CA LYS A 56 7.24 -3.99 1.29
C LYS A 56 6.30 -5.17 1.16
N VAL A 57 6.82 -6.37 1.32
CA VAL A 57 5.98 -7.58 1.40
C VAL A 57 5.70 -7.87 2.88
N ILE A 58 4.43 -8.04 3.21
CA ILE A 58 3.95 -8.41 4.53
C ILE A 58 3.25 -9.76 4.38
N VAL A 59 3.82 -10.78 5.00
CA VAL A 59 3.22 -12.12 5.05
C VAL A 59 2.46 -12.22 6.36
N CYS A 60 1.17 -12.51 6.27
CA CYS A 60 0.27 -12.62 7.40
C CYS A 60 -0.13 -14.08 7.62
N SER A 61 -0.20 -14.49 8.88
CA SER A 61 -0.79 -15.76 9.28
C SER A 61 -2.32 -15.57 9.36
N ASN A 62 -3.10 -16.62 9.07
CA ASN A 62 -4.58 -16.55 9.10
C ASN A 62 -5.20 -16.11 10.43
N ASP A 63 -4.45 -16.16 11.53
CA ASP A 63 -4.93 -15.78 12.87
C ASP A 63 -4.48 -14.39 13.33
N ASP A 64 -3.64 -13.70 12.56
CA ASP A 64 -3.07 -12.41 12.96
C ASP A 64 -3.93 -11.25 12.44
N ASN A 65 -4.49 -10.45 13.36
CA ASN A 65 -5.05 -9.15 13.00
C ASN A 65 -3.92 -8.22 12.53
N ILE A 66 -4.04 -7.69 11.32
CA ILE A 66 -2.99 -6.87 10.71
C ILE A 66 -3.16 -5.44 11.21
N ILE A 67 -2.33 -5.05 12.17
CA ILE A 67 -2.34 -3.69 12.72
C ILE A 67 -1.55 -2.77 11.79
N LEU A 68 -2.23 -2.14 10.83
CA LEU A 68 -1.62 -1.20 9.90
C LEU A 68 -1.01 0.04 10.60
N SER A 69 -1.53 0.41 11.78
CA SER A 69 -0.99 1.51 12.58
C SER A 69 0.41 1.25 13.15
N GLY A 70 0.93 0.02 13.06
CA GLY A 70 2.33 -0.28 13.38
C GLY A 70 3.30 0.12 12.26
N LEU A 71 2.80 0.47 11.07
CA LEU A 71 3.62 0.69 9.87
C LEU A 71 3.97 2.18 9.64
N ASN A 72 3.75 3.02 10.66
CA ASN A 72 3.75 4.49 10.62
C ASN A 72 5.04 5.20 10.17
N SER A 73 6.16 4.50 9.95
CA SER A 73 7.39 5.13 9.46
C SER A 73 7.47 5.21 7.94
N GLU A 74 6.61 4.50 7.20
CA GLU A 74 6.60 4.51 5.73
C GLU A 74 5.17 4.85 5.27
N SER A 75 5.01 5.95 4.53
CA SER A 75 3.72 6.28 3.93
C SER A 75 3.55 5.51 2.62
N ALA A 76 3.04 4.28 2.69
CA ALA A 76 2.58 3.61 1.49
C ALA A 76 1.56 4.49 0.76
N SER A 77 1.72 4.61 -0.55
CA SER A 77 0.75 5.28 -1.41
C SER A 77 -0.22 4.29 -2.04
N LEU A 78 0.19 3.02 -2.15
CA LEU A 78 -0.60 1.91 -2.64
C LEU A 78 -0.38 0.69 -1.75
N VAL A 79 -1.48 0.04 -1.38
CA VAL A 79 -1.47 -1.24 -0.70
C VAL A 79 -2.28 -2.23 -1.54
N ILE A 80 -1.70 -3.40 -1.81
CA ILE A 80 -2.37 -4.49 -2.51
C ILE A 80 -2.41 -5.69 -1.57
N SER A 81 -3.59 -6.23 -1.30
CA SER A 81 -3.73 -7.43 -0.47
C SER A 81 -4.29 -8.60 -1.28
N PHE A 82 -3.68 -9.78 -1.09
CA PHE A 82 -4.06 -11.02 -1.75
C PHE A 82 -4.63 -12.00 -0.73
N GLY A 83 -5.89 -12.42 -0.94
CA GLY A 83 -6.56 -13.41 -0.10
C GLY A 83 -7.04 -12.89 1.27
N ILE A 84 -6.71 -11.65 1.61
CA ILE A 84 -7.03 -11.05 2.90
C ILE A 84 -8.37 -10.34 2.85
N GLN A 85 -9.21 -10.61 3.84
CA GLN A 85 -10.48 -9.91 4.01
C GLN A 85 -10.27 -8.52 4.65
N PRO A 86 -11.07 -7.51 4.27
CA PRO A 86 -10.99 -6.17 4.88
C PRO A 86 -11.10 -6.16 6.41
N SER A 87 -11.93 -7.04 6.96
CA SER A 87 -12.12 -7.21 8.40
C SER A 87 -10.83 -7.58 9.14
N SER A 88 -9.95 -8.35 8.49
CA SER A 88 -8.67 -8.79 9.07
C SER A 88 -7.61 -7.68 9.09
N LEU A 89 -7.77 -6.63 8.28
CA LEU A 89 -6.84 -5.50 8.22
C LEU A 89 -7.08 -4.46 9.32
N GLY A 90 -8.05 -4.69 10.21
CA GLY A 90 -8.49 -3.69 11.18
C GLY A 90 -9.03 -2.41 10.53
N ILE A 91 -9.25 -2.44 9.21
CA ILE A 91 -9.83 -1.38 8.42
C ILE A 91 -11.34 -1.42 8.69
N TRP A 92 -11.77 -0.78 9.77
CA TRP A 92 -13.17 -0.45 10.01
C TRP A 92 -13.57 0.72 9.12
N ILE A 93 -13.50 0.53 7.80
CA ILE A 93 -14.25 1.37 6.87
C ILE A 93 -15.61 0.69 6.74
N ASP A 94 -16.67 1.38 7.12
CA ASP A 94 -18.03 0.92 6.84
C ASP A 94 -18.24 0.97 5.31
N LEU A 95 -17.89 -0.14 4.65
CA LEU A 95 -17.91 -0.31 3.20
C LEU A 95 -19.29 -0.74 2.67
N ASN A 96 -20.36 -0.58 3.47
CA ASN A 96 -21.75 -0.93 3.10
C ASN A 96 -22.31 -0.16 1.88
N SER A 97 -21.49 0.66 1.22
CA SER A 97 -21.82 1.33 -0.04
C SER A 97 -20.86 0.86 -1.14
N GLN A 98 -21.40 0.36 -2.25
CA GLN A 98 -20.62 0.05 -3.45
C GLN A 98 -19.84 1.31 -3.93
N GLY A 99 -18.53 1.20 -4.15
CA GLY A 99 -17.70 2.27 -4.73
C GLY A 99 -16.27 2.37 -4.23
N ILE A 100 -15.49 3.31 -4.79
CA ILE A 100 -14.13 3.66 -4.34
C ILE A 100 -14.24 4.61 -3.14
N ARG A 101 -13.42 4.38 -2.10
CA ARG A 101 -13.29 5.25 -0.92
C ARG A 101 -11.84 5.67 -0.77
N TYR A 102 -11.62 6.98 -0.68
CA TYR A 102 -10.30 7.56 -0.47
C TYR A 102 -10.11 7.75 1.04
N LEU A 103 -9.16 7.02 1.62
CA LEU A 103 -8.52 7.44 2.86
C LEU A 103 -7.37 8.36 2.44
N GLU A 104 -7.28 9.56 2.99
CA GLU A 104 -6.53 10.71 2.43
C GLU A 104 -5.03 10.48 2.13
N SER A 105 -4.44 9.35 2.53
CA SER A 105 -3.02 9.07 2.36
C SER A 105 -2.66 7.84 1.52
N PHE A 106 -3.59 6.92 1.20
CA PHE A 106 -3.25 5.70 0.45
C PHE A 106 -4.41 5.06 -0.31
N CYS A 107 -4.09 4.39 -1.42
CA CYS A 107 -5.03 3.58 -2.21
C CYS A 107 -4.92 2.11 -1.79
N PHE A 108 -6.05 1.41 -1.71
CA PHE A 108 -6.11 -0.01 -1.36
C PHE A 108 -6.71 -0.82 -2.50
N ILE A 109 -6.03 -1.89 -2.91
CA ILE A 109 -6.53 -2.88 -3.87
C ILE A 109 -6.66 -4.21 -3.16
N LEU A 110 -7.89 -4.72 -3.11
CA LEU A 110 -8.22 -6.02 -2.54
C LEU A 110 -8.37 -7.01 -3.69
N THR A 111 -7.78 -8.19 -3.59
CA THR A 111 -7.94 -9.26 -4.59
C THR A 111 -7.93 -10.64 -3.94
N ILE A 112 -8.26 -11.66 -4.72
CA ILE A 112 -8.22 -13.07 -4.34
C ILE A 112 -6.79 -13.52 -3.98
N SER A 113 -6.65 -14.71 -3.41
CA SER A 113 -5.35 -15.28 -3.03
C SER A 113 -4.40 -15.34 -4.22
N LEU A 114 -3.09 -15.34 -3.98
CA LEU A 114 -2.10 -15.47 -5.06
C LEU A 114 -2.24 -16.80 -5.82
N ALA A 115 -2.55 -17.88 -5.09
CA ALA A 115 -2.77 -19.20 -5.68
C ALA A 115 -3.96 -19.21 -6.66
N ASP A 116 -5.07 -18.57 -6.28
CA ASP A 116 -6.23 -18.45 -7.15
C ASP A 116 -5.98 -17.50 -8.32
N LEU A 117 -5.30 -16.37 -8.05
CA LEU A 117 -5.01 -15.35 -9.05
C LEU A 117 -4.18 -15.92 -10.21
N ILE A 118 -3.23 -16.81 -9.94
CA ILE A 118 -2.44 -17.49 -10.98
C ILE A 118 -3.34 -18.22 -11.98
N ASN A 119 -4.39 -18.87 -11.49
CA ASN A 119 -5.26 -19.76 -12.27
C ASN A 119 -6.49 -19.06 -12.86
N GLN A 120 -6.76 -17.80 -12.50
CA GLN A 120 -7.96 -17.08 -12.91
C GLN A 120 -7.64 -15.86 -13.80
N PRO A 121 -7.66 -16.00 -15.15
CA PRO A 121 -7.38 -14.91 -16.08
C PRO A 121 -8.30 -13.70 -15.90
N ALA A 122 -9.58 -13.94 -15.56
CA ALA A 122 -10.54 -12.87 -15.30
C ALA A 122 -10.12 -11.99 -14.11
N ALA A 123 -9.69 -12.60 -13.01
CA ALA A 123 -9.20 -11.89 -11.83
C ALA A 123 -7.93 -11.09 -12.14
N LYS A 124 -6.99 -11.64 -12.93
CA LYS A 124 -5.80 -10.90 -13.39
C LYS A 124 -6.18 -9.65 -14.19
N LYS A 125 -7.16 -9.76 -15.09
CA LYS A 125 -7.66 -8.63 -15.88
C LYS A 125 -8.28 -7.55 -14.99
N GLN A 126 -9.05 -7.96 -13.98
CA GLN A 126 -9.66 -7.03 -13.02
C GLN A 126 -8.59 -6.32 -12.16
N LEU A 127 -7.58 -7.05 -11.67
CA LEU A 127 -6.45 -6.48 -10.96
C LEU A 127 -5.69 -5.48 -11.84
N TRP A 128 -5.41 -5.84 -13.10
CA TRP A 128 -4.77 -4.95 -14.06
C TRP A 128 -5.57 -3.65 -14.26
N SER A 129 -6.88 -3.75 -14.47
CA SER A 129 -7.75 -2.58 -14.60
C SER A 129 -7.67 -1.68 -13.36
N SER A 130 -7.64 -2.26 -12.15
CA SER A 130 -7.56 -1.51 -10.90
C SER A 130 -6.22 -0.79 -10.76
N MET A 131 -5.11 -1.44 -11.15
CA MET A 131 -3.78 -0.83 -11.17
C MET A 131 -3.68 0.29 -12.21
N GLN A 132 -4.28 0.13 -13.39
CA GLN A 132 -4.35 1.21 -14.39
C GLN A 132 -5.09 2.42 -13.85
N SER A 133 -6.23 2.23 -13.17
CA SER A 133 -6.97 3.33 -12.53
C SER A 133 -6.10 4.07 -11.51
N TYR A 134 -5.34 3.35 -10.69
CA TYR A 134 -4.38 3.97 -9.75
C TYR A 134 -3.31 4.81 -10.46
N ILE A 135 -2.69 4.27 -11.53
CA ILE A 135 -1.67 5.00 -12.30
C ILE A 135 -2.24 6.29 -12.87
N HIS A 136 -3.45 6.24 -13.44
CA HIS A 136 -4.13 7.42 -13.98
C HIS A 136 -4.39 8.48 -12.92
N LEU A 137 -4.83 8.08 -11.71
CA LEU A 137 -5.04 9.00 -10.60
C LEU A 137 -3.73 9.69 -10.19
N LYS A 138 -2.63 8.93 -10.04
CA LYS A 138 -1.32 9.50 -9.67
C LYS A 138 -0.78 10.50 -10.69
N LEU A 139 -0.96 10.25 -11.98
CA LEU A 139 -0.54 11.18 -13.03
C LEU A 139 -1.33 12.48 -13.00
N ASN A 140 -2.63 12.43 -12.69
CA ASN A 140 -3.46 13.63 -12.58
C ASN A 140 -3.08 14.47 -11.35
N ASP A 141 -2.79 13.84 -10.21
CA ASP A 141 -2.31 14.54 -9.01
C ASP A 141 -1.00 15.29 -9.25
N GLN A 142 -0.09 14.72 -10.04
CA GLN A 142 1.18 15.38 -10.40
C GLN A 142 0.94 16.63 -11.26
N LYS A 143 0.10 16.53 -12.31
CA LYS A 143 -0.22 17.67 -13.19
C LYS A 143 -0.91 18.82 -12.45
N ASN A 144 -1.81 18.51 -11.52
CA ASN A 144 -2.51 19.52 -10.73
C ASN A 144 -1.55 20.27 -9.79
N LYS A 145 -0.51 19.60 -9.26
CA LYS A 145 0.52 20.25 -8.44
C LYS A 145 1.43 21.18 -9.25
N GLU A 146 1.69 20.85 -10.52
CA GLU A 146 2.53 21.67 -11.41
C GLU A 146 1.78 22.89 -11.97
N SER A 147 0.45 22.83 -12.10
CA SER A 147 -0.39 23.91 -12.67
C SER A 147 -0.87 24.93 -11.64
N GLY A 148 -0.62 24.70 -10.34
CA GLY A 148 -1.03 25.56 -9.23
C GLY A 148 0.05 26.54 -8.73
N LEU A 149 1.12 26.71 -9.50
CA LEU A 149 2.22 27.67 -9.29
C LEU A 149 2.17 28.74 -10.38
#